data_AF-A0A1F8PNP6-F1
#
_entry.id   AF-A0A1F8PNP6-F1
#
_cell.length_a   1.000
_cell.length_b   1.000
_cell.length_c   1.000
_cell.angle_alpha   90.00
_cell.angle_beta   90.00
_cell.angle_gamma   90.00
#
_symmetry.space_group_name_H-M   'P 1'
#
loop_
_entity.id
_entity.type
_entity.pdbx_description
1 polymer ?
#
loop_
_entity_poly.entity_id
_entity_poly.type
_entity_poly.pdbx_seq_one_letter_code
_entity_poly.pdbx_strand_id
1 'polypeptide(L)' 'MKYRVRLDLSFDSEADAQALMAYAKDISGKAVSINEGAVNEEVAFCDLEICRHDEGLPCEKLERVEIRKQ' A
#
# COMPACT_ATOMS: atom_id res chain seq x y z
N MET A 1 -16.52 12.20 -7.29
CA MET A 1 -15.45 11.67 -8.18
C MET A 1 -14.28 11.25 -7.29
N LYS A 2 -13.69 10.07 -7.49
CA LYS A 2 -12.57 9.56 -6.68
C LYS A 2 -11.33 9.45 -7.56
N TYR A 3 -10.18 9.85 -7.04
CA TYR A 3 -8.89 9.78 -7.74
C TYR A 3 -8.05 8.68 -7.12
N ARG A 4 -7.44 7.83 -7.95
CA ARG A 4 -6.64 6.69 -7.52
C ARG A 4 -5.20 6.86 -7.99
N VAL A 5 -4.27 6.69 -7.07
CA VAL A 5 -2.83 6.61 -7.34
C VAL A 5 -2.38 5.19 -7.00
N ARG A 6 -1.59 4.56 -7.87
CA ARG A 6 -0.97 3.25 -7.64
C ARG A 6 0.52 3.40 -7.87
N LEU A 7 1.32 3.00 -6.88
CA LEU A 7 2.77 3.07 -6.93
C LEU A 7 3.30 1.63 -6.85
N ASP A 8 4.24 1.32 -7.74
CA ASP A 8 4.95 0.04 -7.83
C ASP A 8 6.42 0.39 -8.03
N LEU A 9 7.22 0.24 -6.97
CA LEU A 9 8.57 0.79 -6.84
C LEU A 9 9.46 -0.24 -6.13
N SER A 10 10.66 -0.45 -6.66
CA SER A 10 11.70 -1.30 -6.05
C SER A 10 12.82 -0.43 -5.47
N PHE A 11 13.39 -0.85 -4.35
CA PHE A 11 14.43 -0.12 -3.63
C PHE A 11 15.62 -1.04 -3.33
N ASP A 12 16.83 -0.53 -3.50
CA ASP A 12 18.07 -1.24 -3.08
C ASP A 12 18.36 -1.07 -1.57
N SER A 13 17.61 -0.20 -0.89
CA SER A 13 17.79 0.20 0.51
C SER A 13 16.50 0.00 1.29
N GLU A 14 16.54 -0.85 2.32
CA GLU A 14 15.41 -1.09 3.21
C GLU A 14 14.94 0.21 3.91
N ALA A 15 15.90 1.06 4.31
CA ALA A 15 15.59 2.32 4.98
C ALA A 15 14.78 3.28 4.09
N ASP A 16 15.08 3.33 2.79
CA ASP A 16 14.35 4.17 1.83
C ASP A 16 12.94 3.63 1.55
N ALA A 17 12.81 2.30 1.42
CA ALA A 17 11.51 1.64 1.30
C ALA A 17 10.63 1.91 2.53
N GLN A 18 11.21 1.80 3.74
CA GLN A 18 10.53 2.11 4.99
C GLN A 18 10.16 3.59 5.10
N ALA A 19 11.02 4.50 4.67
CA ALA A 19 10.74 5.94 4.68
C ALA A 19 9.56 6.30 3.76
N LEU A 20 9.49 5.71 2.56
CA LEU A 20 8.34 5.89 1.67
C LEU A 20 7.08 5.28 2.29
N MET A 21 7.16 4.09 2.89
CA MET A 21 6.01 3.45 3.54
C MET A 21 5.48 4.31 4.71
N ALA A 22 6.36 4.91 5.50
CA ALA A 22 5.98 5.81 6.59
C ALA A 22 5.27 7.07 6.05
N TYR A 23 5.79 7.67 4.99
CA TYR A 23 5.13 8.81 4.32
C TYR A 23 3.78 8.41 3.71
N ALA A 24 3.74 7.26 3.03
CA ALA A 24 2.52 6.72 2.45
C ALA A 24 1.48 6.48 3.54
N LYS A 25 1.86 5.96 4.70
CA LYS A 25 0.97 5.75 5.85
C LYS A 25 0.41 7.06 6.41
N ASP A 26 1.23 8.11 6.53
CA ASP A 26 0.79 9.43 6.97
C ASP A 26 -0.24 10.04 6.02
N ILE A 27 0.08 10.08 4.72
CA ILE A 27 -0.85 10.65 3.72
C ILE A 27 -2.09 9.77 3.52
N SER A 28 -1.97 8.47 3.73
CA SER A 28 -3.07 7.50 3.67
C SER A 28 -4.16 7.76 4.69
N GLY A 29 -3.87 8.41 5.83
CA GLY A 29 -4.92 8.85 6.75
C GLY A 29 -5.96 9.79 6.13
N LYS A 30 -5.66 10.37 4.96
CA LYS A 30 -6.58 11.22 4.16
C LYS A 30 -7.28 10.45 3.04
N ALA A 31 -6.89 9.20 2.77
CA ALA A 31 -7.50 8.40 1.72
C ALA A 31 -8.89 7.88 2.16
N VAL A 32 -9.74 7.59 1.18
CA VAL A 32 -11.10 7.08 1.40
C VAL A 32 -11.28 5.74 0.68
N SER A 33 -12.01 4.80 1.28
CA SER A 33 -12.39 3.56 0.63
C SER A 33 -13.24 3.82 -0.62
N ILE A 34 -13.19 2.94 -1.61
CA ILE A 34 -14.14 2.95 -2.72
C ILE A 34 -15.47 2.39 -2.19
N ASN A 35 -16.59 3.02 -2.54
CA ASN A 35 -17.93 2.67 -2.03
C ASN A 35 -18.02 2.54 -0.49
N GLU A 36 -17.33 3.41 0.25
CA GLU A 36 -17.37 3.50 1.72
C GLU A 36 -18.79 3.32 2.28
N GLY A 37 -18.98 2.34 3.17
CA GLY A 37 -20.26 2.03 3.82
C GLY A 37 -21.23 1.17 3.00
N ALA A 38 -20.87 0.76 1.78
CA ALA A 38 -21.68 -0.14 0.95
C ALA A 38 -21.20 -1.61 1.06
N VAL A 39 -22.06 -2.55 0.64
CA VAL A 39 -21.74 -4.00 0.61
C VAL A 39 -20.52 -4.30 -0.28
N ASN A 40 -20.24 -3.44 -1.26
CA ASN A 40 -19.12 -3.54 -2.18
C ASN A 40 -18.01 -2.50 -1.88
N GLU A 41 -17.80 -2.19 -0.59
CA GLU A 41 -16.67 -1.36 -0.16
C GLU A 41 -15.34 -2.04 -0.50
N GLU A 42 -14.44 -1.32 -1.18
CA GLU A 42 -13.05 -1.74 -1.35
C GLU A 42 -12.15 -0.91 -0.43
N VAL A 43 -11.53 -1.59 0.53
CA VAL A 43 -10.63 -0.99 1.52
C VAL A 43 -9.33 -0.56 0.83
N ALA A 44 -8.96 0.71 0.97
CA ALA A 44 -7.66 1.18 0.51
C ALA A 44 -6.55 0.60 1.40
N PHE A 45 -5.39 0.27 0.82
CA PHE A 45 -4.30 -0.36 1.57
C PHE A 45 -2.93 -0.03 0.96
N CYS A 46 -1.89 -0.22 1.76
CA CYS A 46 -0.50 -0.28 1.33
C CYS A 46 0.08 -1.65 1.73
N ASP A 47 0.71 -2.33 0.79
CA ASP A 47 1.45 -3.58 1.05
C ASP A 47 2.96 -3.26 1.00
N LEU A 48 3.73 -3.84 1.92
CA LEU A 48 5.20 -3.92 1.87
C LEU A 48 5.56 -5.38 1.59
N GLU A 49 6.38 -5.60 0.57
CA GLU A 49 6.75 -6.94 0.11
C GLU A 49 8.26 -7.04 -0.14
N ILE A 50 8.83 -8.24 0.07
CA ILE A 50 10.15 -8.59 -0.48
C ILE A 50 9.95 -8.95 -1.95
N CYS A 51 10.59 -8.17 -2.84
CA CYS A 51 10.58 -8.47 -4.26
C CYS A 51 11.44 -9.70 -4.55
N ARG A 52 10.84 -10.70 -5.20
CA ARG A 52 11.53 -11.95 -5.62
C ARG A 52 11.42 -12.22 -7.12
N HIS A 53 11.08 -11.20 -7.90
CA HIS A 53 10.92 -11.33 -9.34
C HIS A 53 12.22 -11.74 -10.05
N ASP A 54 13.38 -11.31 -9.53
CA ASP A 54 14.70 -11.72 -10.05
C ASP A 54 14.97 -13.21 -9.86
N GLU A 55 14.30 -13.86 -8.91
CA GLU A 55 14.34 -15.30 -8.66
C GLU A 55 13.25 -16.07 -9.44
N GLY A 56 12.38 -15.37 -10.16
CA GLY A 56 11.19 -15.96 -10.80
C GLY A 56 10.12 -16.45 -9.82
N LEU A 57 10.15 -15.96 -8.58
CA LEU A 57 9.27 -16.39 -7.50
C LEU A 57 8.25 -15.29 -7.13
N PRO A 58 7.09 -15.65 -6.55
CA PRO A 58 6.15 -14.66 -6.05
C PRO A 58 6.79 -13.82 -4.93
N CYS A 59 6.44 -12.53 -4.90
CA CYS A 59 6.85 -11.64 -3.83
C CYS A 59 6.29 -12.10 -2.48
N GLU A 60 7.07 -11.90 -1.42
CA GLU A 60 6.69 -12.26 -0.06
C GLU A 60 6.11 -11.04 0.67
N LYS A 61 4.87 -11.14 1.16
CA LYS A 61 4.23 -10.06 1.90
C LYS A 61 4.80 -9.94 3.30
N LEU A 62 5.32 -8.77 3.65
CA LEU A 62 5.84 -8.46 4.98
C LEU A 62 4.80 -7.74 5.83
N GLU A 63 4.19 -6.68 5.29
CA GLU A 63 3.21 -5.86 6.02
C GLU A 63 2.07 -5.45 5.09
N ARG A 64 0.87 -5.36 5.66
CA ARG A 64 -0.27 -4.73 5.02
C ARG A 64 -0.87 -3.73 5.99
N VAL A 65 -0.95 -2.48 5.56
CA VAL A 65 -1.66 -1.42 6.27
C VAL A 65 -2.98 -1.18 5.55
N GLU A 66 -4.07 -1.62 6.18
CA GLU A 66 -5.41 -1.24 5.75
C GLU A 66 -5.73 0.17 6.24
N ILE A 67 -6.23 0.98 5.33
CA ILE A 67 -6.60 2.36 5.59
C ILE A 67 -8.09 2.38 5.90
N ARG A 68 -8.41 2.50 7.19
CA ARG A 68 -9.78 2.67 7.68
C ARG A 68 -9.91 4.06 8.28
N LYS A 69 -11.01 4.76 7.99
CA LYS A 69 -11.35 5.96 8.77
C LYS A 69 -11.54 5.55 10.24
N GLN A 70 -10.96 6.34 11.13
CA GLN A 70 -11.30 6.33 12.55
C GLN A 70 -12.64 7.04 12.78
#